data_AF-A0A9W5JAH0-F1
#
_entry.id   AF-A0A9W5JAH0-F1
#
_cell.length_a   1.000
_cell.length_b   1.000
_cell.length_c   1.000
_cell.angle_alpha   90.00
_cell.angle_beta   90.00
_cell.angle_gamma   90.00
#
_symmetry.space_group_name_H-M   'P 1'
#
loop_
_entity.id
_entity.type
_entity.pdbx_description
1 polymer ?
#
loop_
_entity_poly.entity_id
_entity_poly.type
_entity_poly.pdbx_seq_one_letter_code
_entity_poly.pdbx_strand_id
1 'polypeptide(L)'
;MQTMPKKHMCRWLLPGLLGLVLCAPVPNTYAATVEAGFSPEGTALQLVIKTIETAQQEIRLMGYSFTSPEVVGALVRAKHRGIDVGVVLDWKANAGNNNKASKAAMNLLVGAGIPVRTVSAYKILHDKVIVADGRNTQVGSFNFSRAADRSNSENVLVVWDDPVLARSYLNHWTSRWAQGTDWKQTY
;
A
#
# COMPACT_ATOMS: atom_id res chain seq x y z
N MET A 1 92.12 -12.90 23.00
CA MET A 1 90.81 -13.51 23.32
C MET A 1 89.74 -12.62 22.68
N GLN A 2 88.71 -13.27 22.12
CA GLN A 2 87.81 -12.79 21.07
C GLN A 2 87.14 -11.42 21.28
N THR A 3 86.94 -10.74 20.15
CA THR A 3 86.16 -9.52 19.94
C THR A 3 84.66 -9.71 20.19
N MET A 4 83.97 -8.72 20.77
CA MET A 4 82.56 -8.46 20.45
C MET A 4 82.26 -6.94 20.38
N PRO A 5 81.37 -6.51 19.46
CA PRO A 5 81.25 -5.11 19.05
C PRO A 5 80.12 -4.34 19.75
N LYS A 6 80.24 -3.00 19.74
CA LYS A 6 79.21 -2.03 20.12
C LYS A 6 77.94 -2.23 19.27
N LYS A 7 76.79 -2.44 19.90
CA LYS A 7 75.48 -2.39 19.24
C LYS A 7 75.01 -0.93 19.15
N HIS A 8 74.84 -0.45 17.92
CA HIS A 8 74.08 0.76 17.60
C HIS A 8 72.68 0.38 17.09
N MET A 9 71.71 1.28 17.36
CA MET A 9 70.37 1.40 16.76
C MET A 9 69.36 0.29 17.13
N CYS A 10 68.05 0.53 17.23
CA CYS A 10 67.21 1.54 16.59
C CYS A 10 65.94 1.78 17.46
N ARG A 11 65.57 3.04 17.72
CA ARG A 11 64.25 3.41 18.26
C ARG A 11 63.21 3.17 17.17
N TRP A 12 62.41 2.12 17.30
CA TRP A 12 61.21 1.95 16.48
C TRP A 12 60.09 2.82 17.06
N LEU A 13 59.84 3.96 16.41
CA LEU A 13 58.57 4.69 16.50
C LEU A 13 57.56 3.94 15.63
N LEU A 14 56.49 3.43 16.22
CA LEU A 14 55.31 2.96 15.51
C LEU A 14 54.14 3.91 15.78
N PRO A 15 53.91 4.96 14.96
CA PRO A 15 52.62 5.58 14.85
C PRO A 15 51.93 5.00 13.61
N GLY A 16 50.96 4.10 13.82
CA GLY A 16 50.30 3.42 12.72
C GLY A 16 48.94 2.85 13.11
N LEU A 17 48.15 3.60 13.87
CA LEU A 17 46.71 3.30 14.00
C LEU A 17 46.03 3.78 12.71
N LEU A 18 45.96 2.87 11.74
CA LEU A 18 45.13 3.01 10.55
C LEU A 18 43.68 3.23 11.02
N GLY A 19 43.15 4.42 10.79
CA GLY A 19 41.74 4.72 10.99
C GLY A 19 40.90 3.89 10.02
N LEU A 20 40.21 2.89 10.54
CA LEU A 20 39.17 2.17 9.80
C LEU A 20 37.97 3.10 9.68
N VAL A 21 37.88 3.86 8.59
CA VAL A 21 36.69 4.65 8.28
C VAL A 21 35.58 3.67 7.90
N LEU A 22 34.68 3.42 8.84
CA LEU A 22 33.40 2.76 8.58
C LEU A 22 32.59 3.64 7.63
N CYS A 23 32.63 3.34 6.33
CA CYS A 23 31.58 3.75 5.41
C CYS A 23 30.32 2.93 5.75
N ALA A 24 29.64 3.29 6.84
CA ALA A 24 28.28 2.84 7.05
C ALA A 24 27.41 3.51 5.97
N PRO A 25 26.60 2.76 5.21
CA PRO A 25 25.62 3.36 4.33
C PRO A 25 24.68 4.20 5.18
N VAL A 26 24.70 5.51 4.97
CA VAL A 26 23.71 6.41 5.57
C VAL A 26 22.37 5.97 5.00
N PRO A 27 21.36 5.62 5.82
CA PRO A 27 20.05 5.29 5.29
C PRO A 27 19.54 6.51 4.54
N ASN A 28 19.27 6.35 3.24
CA ASN A 28 18.57 7.35 2.46
C ASN A 28 17.15 7.47 3.02
N THR A 29 16.94 8.44 3.91
CA THR A 29 15.61 8.86 4.33
C THR A 29 15.07 9.78 3.25
N TYR A 30 14.49 9.22 2.18
CA TYR A 30 13.66 10.03 1.31
C TYR A 30 12.46 10.51 2.13
N ALA A 31 12.24 11.82 2.15
CA ALA A 31 11.06 12.37 2.79
C ALA A 31 9.83 11.84 2.04
N ALA A 32 8.85 11.33 2.78
CA ALA A 32 7.57 10.92 2.22
C ALA A 32 6.99 12.09 1.40
N THR A 33 6.51 11.79 0.21
CA THR A 33 5.84 12.80 -0.62
C THR A 33 4.34 12.64 -0.51
N VAL A 34 3.62 13.75 -0.52
CA VAL A 34 2.17 13.76 -0.36
C VAL A 34 1.53 14.35 -1.61
N GLU A 35 0.63 13.60 -2.23
CA GLU A 35 -0.21 14.08 -3.32
C GLU A 35 -1.68 14.13 -2.89
N ALA A 36 -2.42 15.09 -3.42
CA ALA A 36 -3.86 15.19 -3.24
C ALA A 36 -4.58 15.26 -4.59
N GLY A 37 -5.76 14.66 -4.65
CA GLY A 37 -6.67 14.74 -5.78
C GLY A 37 -8.09 14.99 -5.29
N PHE A 38 -8.90 15.62 -6.14
CA PHE A 38 -10.25 16.07 -5.80
C PHE A 38 -11.28 15.61 -6.84
N SER A 39 -12.53 15.51 -6.39
CA SER A 39 -13.71 15.34 -7.24
C SER A 39 -14.69 16.50 -7.01
N PRO A 40 -15.45 16.90 -8.04
CA PRO A 40 -15.61 16.26 -9.34
C PRO A 40 -14.55 16.68 -10.40
N GLU A 41 -13.46 17.31 -9.99
CA GLU A 41 -12.36 17.73 -10.89
C GLU A 41 -11.65 16.57 -11.59
N GLY A 42 -11.80 15.34 -11.08
CA GLY A 42 -11.32 14.08 -11.68
C GLY A 42 -9.91 13.68 -11.26
N THR A 43 -9.17 14.55 -10.57
CA THR A 43 -7.81 14.25 -10.09
C THR A 43 -7.80 13.22 -8.95
N ALA A 44 -8.89 13.11 -8.19
CA ALA A 44 -9.05 12.07 -7.18
C ALA A 44 -9.02 10.66 -7.78
N LEU A 45 -9.87 10.37 -8.78
CA LEU A 45 -9.87 9.07 -9.44
C LEU A 45 -8.52 8.78 -10.10
N GLN A 46 -7.92 9.78 -10.78
CA GLN A 46 -6.59 9.62 -11.37
C GLN A 46 -5.54 9.20 -10.33
N LEU A 47 -5.58 9.79 -9.13
CA LEU A 47 -4.66 9.47 -8.05
C LEU A 47 -4.92 8.07 -7.45
N VAL A 48 -6.17 7.65 -7.33
CA VAL A 48 -6.55 6.27 -6.96
C VAL A 48 -5.97 5.28 -7.96
N ILE A 49 -6.18 5.52 -9.26
CA ILE A 49 -5.69 4.64 -10.34
C ILE A 49 -4.17 4.62 -10.37
N LYS A 50 -3.50 5.77 -10.23
CA LYS A 50 -2.04 5.87 -10.12
C LYS A 50 -1.51 5.00 -8.99
N THR A 51 -2.13 5.02 -7.82
CA THR A 51 -1.74 4.18 -6.66
C THR A 51 -1.81 2.69 -6.98
N ILE A 52 -2.81 2.23 -7.71
CA ILE A 52 -2.99 0.82 -8.09
C ILE A 52 -2.03 0.42 -9.23
N GLU A 53 -1.83 1.31 -10.20
CA GLU A 53 -1.04 1.01 -11.40
C GLU A 53 0.47 1.04 -11.15
N THR A 54 0.94 1.84 -10.19
CA THR A 54 2.37 1.89 -9.83
C THR A 54 2.79 0.79 -8.84
N ALA A 55 1.86 0.08 -8.20
CA ALA A 55 2.16 -1.00 -7.26
C ALA A 55 2.96 -2.15 -7.92
N GLN A 56 3.96 -2.65 -7.19
CA GLN A 56 4.96 -3.63 -7.67
C GLN A 56 4.93 -4.99 -6.95
N GLN A 57 4.36 -5.08 -5.75
CA GLN A 57 4.37 -6.29 -4.92
C GLN A 57 2.98 -6.65 -4.42
N GLU A 58 2.31 -5.72 -3.73
CA GLU A 58 1.01 -5.99 -3.13
C GLU A 58 0.08 -4.78 -3.11
N ILE A 59 -1.22 -5.07 -3.08
CA ILE A 59 -2.29 -4.10 -2.86
C ILE A 59 -3.24 -4.64 -1.80
N ARG A 60 -3.54 -3.81 -0.80
CA ARG A 60 -4.53 -4.06 0.25
C ARG A 60 -5.55 -2.94 0.25
N LEU A 61 -6.76 -3.24 -0.22
CA LEU A 61 -7.85 -2.28 -0.32
C LEU A 61 -8.89 -2.52 0.79
N MET A 62 -9.36 -1.43 1.40
CA MET A 62 -10.57 -1.38 2.22
C MET A 62 -11.55 -0.37 1.61
N GLY A 63 -12.80 -0.77 1.39
CA GLY A 63 -13.80 0.09 0.76
C GLY A 63 -15.19 0.01 1.37
N TYR A 64 -15.83 1.16 1.53
CA TYR A 64 -17.25 1.23 1.90
C TYR A 64 -18.16 0.91 0.71
N SER A 65 -18.32 1.82 -0.26
CA SER A 65 -19.08 1.54 -1.49
C SER A 65 -18.12 1.21 -2.63
N PHE A 66 -18.34 0.08 -3.31
CA PHE A 66 -17.46 -0.43 -4.35
C PHE A 66 -18.25 -0.75 -5.62
N THR A 67 -18.28 0.19 -6.56
CA THR A 67 -19.05 0.11 -7.83
C THR A 67 -18.31 0.69 -9.04
N SER A 68 -17.12 1.27 -8.89
CA SER A 68 -16.37 1.90 -9.99
C SER A 68 -15.77 0.85 -10.92
N PRO A 69 -16.17 0.82 -12.22
CA PRO A 69 -15.53 -0.06 -13.20
C PRO A 69 -14.06 0.30 -13.46
N GLU A 70 -13.70 1.58 -13.32
CA GLU A 70 -12.32 2.05 -13.51
C GLU A 70 -11.38 1.46 -12.45
N VAL A 71 -11.79 1.48 -11.18
CA VAL A 71 -11.04 0.88 -10.06
C VAL A 71 -10.99 -0.64 -10.18
N VAL A 72 -12.10 -1.30 -10.53
CA VAL A 72 -12.13 -2.75 -10.78
C VAL A 72 -11.13 -3.13 -11.88
N GLY A 73 -11.15 -2.42 -13.00
CA GLY A 73 -10.25 -2.66 -14.12
C GLY A 73 -8.78 -2.49 -13.73
N ALA A 74 -8.46 -1.47 -12.93
CA ALA A 74 -7.09 -1.25 -12.44
C ALA A 74 -6.60 -2.38 -11.54
N LEU A 75 -7.43 -2.87 -10.62
CA LEU A 75 -7.09 -3.99 -9.74
C LEU A 75 -6.90 -5.30 -10.53
N VAL A 76 -7.76 -5.58 -11.51
CA VAL A 76 -7.62 -6.74 -12.39
C VAL A 76 -6.33 -6.65 -13.21
N ARG A 77 -6.01 -5.48 -13.77
CA ARG A 77 -4.71 -5.26 -14.45
C ARG A 77 -3.54 -5.47 -13.50
N ALA A 78 -3.61 -4.99 -12.26
CA ALA A 78 -2.57 -5.22 -11.25
C ALA A 78 -2.38 -6.73 -10.97
N LYS A 79 -3.48 -7.48 -10.78
CA LYS A 79 -3.41 -8.93 -10.62
C LYS A 79 -2.78 -9.62 -11.81
N HIS A 80 -3.09 -9.21 -13.04
CA HIS A 80 -2.45 -9.75 -14.25
C HIS A 80 -0.95 -9.43 -14.36
N ARG A 81 -0.48 -8.32 -13.77
CA ARG A 81 0.96 -8.04 -13.62
C ARG A 81 1.66 -8.93 -12.57
N GLY A 82 0.91 -9.79 -11.87
CA GLY A 82 1.44 -10.65 -10.81
C GLY A 82 1.42 -10.03 -9.41
N ILE A 83 0.79 -8.86 -9.24
CA ILE A 83 0.67 -8.19 -7.95
C ILE A 83 -0.27 -8.98 -7.03
N ASP A 84 0.10 -9.13 -5.77
CA ASP A 84 -0.76 -9.76 -4.77
C ASP A 84 -1.83 -8.77 -4.29
N VAL A 85 -3.07 -8.97 -4.71
CA VAL A 85 -4.19 -8.05 -4.42
C VAL A 85 -5.16 -8.69 -3.43
N GLY A 86 -5.52 -7.97 -2.38
CA GLY A 86 -6.55 -8.36 -1.41
C GLY A 86 -7.52 -7.22 -1.15
N VAL A 87 -8.82 -7.52 -1.13
CA VAL A 87 -9.89 -6.52 -1.03
C VAL A 87 -10.84 -6.84 0.13
N VAL A 88 -11.10 -5.86 0.99
CA VAL A 88 -12.09 -5.94 2.06
C VAL A 88 -13.16 -4.86 1.88
N LEU A 89 -14.43 -5.25 1.93
CA LEU A 89 -15.55 -4.36 1.67
C LEU A 89 -16.59 -4.40 2.80
N ASP A 90 -17.32 -3.30 2.97
CA ASP A 90 -18.52 -3.31 3.81
C ASP A 90 -19.58 -4.24 3.23
N TRP A 91 -20.12 -5.15 4.06
CA TRP A 91 -21.14 -6.10 3.61
C TRP A 91 -22.45 -5.40 3.23
N LYS A 92 -22.94 -4.46 4.05
CA LYS A 92 -24.25 -3.86 3.86
C LYS A 92 -24.30 -3.01 2.58
N ALA A 93 -23.22 -2.30 2.28
CA ALA A 93 -23.09 -1.45 1.11
C ALA A 93 -22.87 -2.24 -0.21
N ASN A 94 -22.43 -3.51 -0.15
CA ASN A 94 -22.03 -4.24 -1.37
C ASN A 94 -22.73 -5.58 -1.59
N ALA A 95 -23.09 -6.32 -0.54
CA ALA A 95 -23.68 -7.66 -0.62
C ALA A 95 -25.21 -7.70 -0.40
N GLY A 96 -25.81 -6.61 0.10
CA GLY A 96 -27.26 -6.48 0.25
C GLY A 96 -28.06 -6.72 -1.05
N ASN A 97 -29.36 -7.03 -0.91
CA ASN A 97 -30.22 -7.49 -2.01
C ASN A 97 -30.25 -6.54 -3.23
N ASN A 98 -30.16 -5.23 -3.00
CA ASN A 98 -30.29 -4.22 -4.06
C ASN A 98 -28.96 -3.75 -4.67
N ASN A 99 -27.81 -4.31 -4.25
CA ASN A 99 -26.48 -3.82 -4.64
C ASN A 99 -25.94 -4.52 -5.89
N LYS A 100 -26.72 -4.59 -6.97
CA LYS A 100 -26.37 -5.32 -8.21
C LYS A 100 -25.02 -4.90 -8.79
N ALA A 101 -24.74 -3.60 -8.83
CA ALA A 101 -23.48 -3.06 -9.35
C ALA A 101 -22.28 -3.51 -8.49
N SER A 102 -22.39 -3.47 -7.16
CA SER A 102 -21.33 -3.93 -6.27
C SER A 102 -21.10 -5.43 -6.39
N LYS A 103 -22.16 -6.23 -6.47
CA LYS A 103 -22.04 -7.69 -6.67
C LYS A 103 -21.34 -8.01 -7.99
N ALA A 104 -21.68 -7.30 -9.07
CA ALA A 104 -20.99 -7.43 -10.35
C ALA A 104 -19.50 -7.07 -10.23
N ALA A 105 -19.17 -5.95 -9.58
CA ALA A 105 -17.78 -5.55 -9.33
C ALA A 105 -17.00 -6.60 -8.52
N MET A 106 -17.58 -7.13 -7.44
CA MET A 106 -16.96 -8.19 -6.63
C MET A 106 -16.81 -9.51 -7.40
N ASN A 107 -17.81 -9.89 -8.21
CA ASN A 107 -17.74 -11.09 -9.05
C ASN A 107 -16.62 -11.02 -10.10
N LEU A 108 -16.37 -9.83 -10.67
CA LEU A 108 -15.27 -9.59 -11.61
C LEU A 108 -13.91 -9.75 -10.92
N LEU A 109 -13.73 -9.21 -9.71
CA LEU A 109 -12.49 -9.38 -8.95
C LEU A 109 -12.22 -10.85 -8.61
N VAL A 110 -13.22 -11.55 -8.07
CA VAL A 110 -13.08 -12.97 -7.73
C VAL A 110 -12.84 -13.81 -8.98
N GLY A 111 -13.50 -13.51 -10.09
CA GLY A 111 -13.28 -14.17 -11.38
C GLY A 111 -11.86 -13.96 -11.94
N ALA A 112 -11.20 -12.85 -11.59
CA ALA A 112 -9.79 -12.60 -11.92
C ALA A 112 -8.81 -13.23 -10.90
N GLY A 113 -9.29 -13.99 -9.92
CA GLY A 113 -8.46 -14.60 -8.88
C GLY A 113 -8.00 -13.62 -7.79
N ILE A 114 -8.70 -12.50 -7.62
CA ILE A 114 -8.47 -11.55 -6.52
C ILE A 114 -9.39 -11.95 -5.36
N PRO A 115 -8.85 -12.33 -4.19
CA PRO A 115 -9.67 -12.64 -3.04
C PRO A 115 -10.34 -11.38 -2.49
N VAL A 116 -11.67 -11.44 -2.38
CA VAL A 116 -12.52 -10.38 -1.85
C VAL A 116 -13.21 -10.89 -0.59
N ARG A 117 -13.21 -10.09 0.47
CA ARG A 117 -13.98 -10.36 1.69
C ARG A 117 -14.97 -9.25 1.98
N THR A 118 -16.13 -9.61 2.49
CA THR A 118 -17.09 -8.65 3.03
C THR A 118 -17.15 -8.73 4.55
N VAL A 119 -17.22 -7.58 5.22
CA VAL A 119 -17.25 -7.47 6.69
C VAL A 119 -18.60 -6.92 7.14
N SER A 120 -19.23 -7.59 8.11
CA SER A 120 -20.47 -7.16 8.75
C SER A 120 -20.33 -6.99 10.27
N ALA A 121 -19.11 -7.08 10.81
CA ALA A 121 -18.83 -6.96 12.24
C ALA A 121 -19.03 -5.53 12.80
N TYR A 122 -19.13 -4.53 11.92
CA TYR A 122 -19.32 -3.12 12.27
C TYR A 122 -20.68 -2.61 11.79
N LYS A 123 -21.17 -1.50 12.38
CA LYS A 123 -22.35 -0.80 11.84
C LYS A 123 -22.15 -0.40 10.38
N ILE A 124 -20.95 0.10 10.07
CA ILE A 124 -20.42 0.35 8.73
C ILE A 124 -18.89 0.19 8.77
N LEU A 125 -18.30 -0.48 7.78
CA LEU A 125 -16.87 -0.35 7.44
C LEU A 125 -16.75 0.86 6.50
N HIS A 126 -16.39 2.02 7.05
CA HIS A 126 -16.44 3.28 6.31
C HIS A 126 -15.10 3.71 5.69
N ASP A 127 -14.08 2.86 5.76
CA ASP A 127 -12.76 3.09 5.18
C ASP A 127 -12.82 3.21 3.64
N LYS A 128 -11.98 4.09 3.09
CA LYS A 128 -11.65 4.16 1.66
C LYS A 128 -10.14 4.27 1.53
N VAL A 129 -9.49 3.12 1.64
CA VAL A 129 -8.04 3.03 1.84
C VAL A 129 -7.44 2.06 0.83
N ILE A 130 -6.27 2.41 0.31
CA ILE A 130 -5.40 1.49 -0.41
C ILE A 130 -4.03 1.57 0.24
N VAL A 131 -3.47 0.42 0.62
CA VAL A 131 -2.04 0.31 0.92
C VAL A 131 -1.38 -0.48 -0.20
N ALA A 132 -0.32 0.08 -0.77
CA ALA A 132 0.47 -0.55 -1.82
C ALA A 132 1.93 -0.73 -1.38
N ASP A 133 2.48 -1.91 -1.69
CA ASP A 133 3.89 -2.28 -1.48
C ASP A 133 4.42 -2.07 -0.06
N GLY A 134 3.53 -2.09 0.94
CA GLY A 134 3.86 -1.84 2.33
C GLY A 134 4.49 -0.47 2.62
N ARG A 135 4.36 0.51 1.71
CA ARG A 135 4.97 1.85 1.86
C ARG A 135 4.15 3.01 1.29
N ASN A 136 3.13 2.75 0.49
CA ASN A 136 2.28 3.80 -0.09
C ASN A 136 0.88 3.69 0.48
N THR A 137 0.34 4.78 1.02
CA THR A 137 -0.98 4.79 1.66
C THR A 137 -1.87 5.84 1.02
N GLN A 138 -2.95 5.39 0.39
CA GLN A 138 -4.06 6.23 -0.06
C GLN A 138 -5.17 6.24 0.99
N VAL A 139 -5.70 7.41 1.31
CA VAL A 139 -6.87 7.60 2.17
C VAL A 139 -7.67 8.83 1.72
N GLY A 140 -8.95 8.90 2.04
CA GLY A 140 -9.77 10.08 1.75
C GLY A 140 -11.25 9.83 1.95
N SER A 141 -12.08 10.74 1.45
CA SER A 141 -13.54 10.61 1.45
C SER A 141 -14.05 9.77 0.27
N PHE A 142 -13.25 9.69 -0.80
CA PHE A 142 -13.60 9.08 -2.09
C PHE A 142 -14.00 7.60 -1.96
N ASN A 143 -15.28 7.31 -2.09
CA ASN A 143 -15.74 5.94 -2.29
C ASN A 143 -15.32 5.43 -3.67
N PHE A 144 -15.03 4.14 -3.81
CA PHE A 144 -14.69 3.56 -5.12
C PHE A 144 -15.95 3.37 -5.97
N SER A 145 -16.62 4.48 -6.31
CA SER A 145 -17.91 4.56 -6.98
C SER A 145 -17.92 5.68 -8.01
N ARG A 146 -18.83 5.59 -8.98
CA ARG A 146 -18.99 6.63 -10.01
C ARG A 146 -19.47 7.97 -9.45
N ALA A 147 -20.28 7.96 -8.38
CA ALA A 147 -20.76 9.18 -7.74
C ALA A 147 -19.62 9.97 -7.08
N ALA A 148 -18.68 9.28 -6.43
CA ALA A 148 -17.50 9.91 -5.86
C ALA A 148 -16.65 10.60 -6.92
N ASP A 149 -16.46 9.97 -8.09
CA ASP A 149 -15.71 10.54 -9.21
C ASP A 149 -16.40 11.73 -9.90
N ARG A 150 -17.72 11.61 -10.18
CA ARG A 150 -18.39 12.50 -11.14
C ARG A 150 -19.30 13.55 -10.53
N SER A 151 -19.67 13.42 -9.26
CA SER A 151 -20.79 14.19 -8.71
C SER A 151 -20.52 14.77 -7.32
N ASN A 152 -19.85 14.02 -6.45
CA ASN A 152 -19.59 14.47 -5.10
C ASN A 152 -18.36 15.38 -5.03
N SER A 153 -18.34 16.26 -4.03
CA SER A 153 -17.09 16.86 -3.58
C SER A 153 -16.33 15.84 -2.73
N GLU A 154 -15.17 15.40 -3.20
CA GLU A 154 -14.37 14.37 -2.54
C GLU A 154 -12.89 14.73 -2.54
N ASN A 155 -12.14 14.16 -1.60
CA ASN A 155 -10.69 14.24 -1.58
C ASN A 155 -10.06 12.83 -1.51
N VAL A 156 -8.88 12.71 -2.12
CA VAL A 156 -7.96 11.59 -2.01
C VAL A 156 -6.60 12.17 -1.65
N LEU A 157 -5.94 11.57 -0.66
CA LEU A 157 -4.57 11.85 -0.26
C LEU A 157 -3.76 10.58 -0.44
N VAL A 158 -2.56 10.68 -1.01
CA VAL A 158 -1.59 9.59 -1.03
C VAL A 158 -0.32 10.04 -0.36
N VAL A 159 0.10 9.30 0.66
CA VAL A 159 1.42 9.40 1.27
C VAL A 159 2.30 8.33 0.65
N TRP A 160 3.25 8.77 -0.15
CA TRP A 160 4.19 7.93 -0.88
C TRP A 160 5.46 7.71 -0.06
N ASP A 161 5.97 6.48 -0.11
CA ASP A 161 7.21 6.07 0.54
C ASP A 161 7.29 6.31 2.06
N ASP A 162 6.19 6.00 2.75
CA ASP A 162 6.12 5.97 4.21
C ASP A 162 5.77 4.55 4.71
N PRO A 163 6.78 3.69 4.95
CA PRO A 163 6.55 2.34 5.46
C PRO A 163 6.00 2.31 6.88
N VAL A 164 6.17 3.37 7.68
CA VAL A 164 5.68 3.43 9.06
C VAL A 164 4.17 3.62 9.04
N LEU A 165 3.68 4.58 8.27
CA LEU A 165 2.24 4.81 8.07
C LEU A 165 1.58 3.59 7.42
N ALA A 166 2.19 3.07 6.34
CA ALA A 166 1.68 1.91 5.63
C ALA A 166 1.56 0.69 6.54
N ARG A 167 2.54 0.44 7.43
CA ARG A 167 2.45 -0.65 8.42
C ARG A 167 1.25 -0.49 9.35
N SER A 168 0.97 0.72 9.82
CA SER A 168 -0.20 0.99 10.66
C SER A 168 -1.51 0.64 9.94
N TYR A 169 -1.67 1.09 8.70
CA TYR A 169 -2.85 0.77 7.89
C TYR A 169 -2.92 -0.70 7.47
N LEU A 170 -1.80 -1.39 7.26
CA LEU A 170 -1.78 -2.83 7.02
C LEU A 170 -2.26 -3.63 8.24
N ASN A 171 -1.88 -3.21 9.45
CA ASN A 171 -2.40 -3.83 10.67
C ASN A 171 -3.92 -3.62 10.79
N HIS A 172 -4.40 -2.41 10.48
CA HIS A 172 -5.83 -2.10 10.41
C HIS A 172 -6.54 -2.97 9.36
N TRP A 173 -6.00 -3.09 8.15
CA TRP A 173 -6.51 -3.96 7.09
C TRP A 173 -6.58 -5.42 7.53
N THR A 174 -5.51 -5.93 8.14
CA THR A 174 -5.41 -7.32 8.61
C THR A 174 -6.51 -7.64 9.63
N SER A 175 -6.79 -6.72 10.55
CA SER A 175 -7.90 -6.89 11.51
C SER A 175 -9.27 -6.98 10.84
N ARG A 176 -9.51 -6.23 9.75
CA ARG A 176 -10.78 -6.29 8.99
C ARG A 176 -10.84 -7.57 8.16
N TRP A 177 -9.72 -7.95 7.54
CA TRP A 177 -9.60 -9.19 6.77
C TRP A 177 -9.95 -10.43 7.61
N ALA A 178 -9.45 -10.48 8.86
CA ALA A 178 -9.69 -11.59 9.78
C ALA A 178 -11.18 -11.74 10.17
N GLN A 179 -11.94 -10.65 10.15
CA GLN A 179 -13.38 -10.61 10.44
C GLN A 179 -14.26 -10.73 9.18
N GLY A 180 -13.63 -10.78 8.00
CA GLY A 180 -14.32 -10.83 6.73
C GLY A 180 -14.74 -12.25 6.34
N THR A 181 -15.86 -12.36 5.64
CA THR A 181 -16.30 -13.58 4.96
C THR A 181 -15.91 -13.51 3.49
N ASP A 182 -15.36 -14.60 2.95
CA ASP A 182 -15.02 -14.69 1.52
C ASP A 182 -16.24 -14.45 0.65
N TRP A 183 -16.12 -13.56 -0.33
CA TRP A 183 -17.09 -13.42 -1.38
C TRP A 183 -16.90 -14.55 -2.40
N LYS A 184 -17.96 -15.31 -2.64
CA LYS A 184 -18.01 -16.30 -3.72
C LYS A 184 -18.87 -15.72 -4.82
N GLN A 185 -18.56 -16.03 -6.08
CA GLN A 185 -19.37 -15.57 -7.20
C GLN A 185 -20.84 -15.97 -6.99
N THR A 186 -21.72 -14.97 -6.98
CA THR A 186 -23.17 -15.18 -6.92
C THR A 186 -23.73 -14.67 -8.25
N TYR A 187 -24.05 -15.59 -9.16
CA TYR A 187 -24.83 -15.30 -10.36
C TYR A 187 -26.29 -15.63 -10.12
#